data_AF-A0A3B9J7D6-F1
#
_entry.id   AF-A0A3B9J7D6-F1
#
_cell.length_a   1.000
_cell.length_b   1.000
_cell.length_c   1.000
_cell.angle_alpha   90.00
_cell.angle_beta   90.00
_cell.angle_gamma   90.00
#
_symmetry.space_group_name_H-M   'P 1'
#
loop_
_entity.id
_entity.type
_entity.pdbx_description
1 polymer ?
#
loop_
_entity_poly.entity_id
_entity_poly.type
_entity_poly.pdbx_seq_one_letter_code
_entity_poly.pdbx_strand_id
1 'polypeptide(L)'
;MLRQLSTQVSNLLSAVFFKPDEEKWQPLQFIWLVSLYLLGIFIWGKFLSWNTAPLDYHDWVGITLPRLAILQNAFRAGVFPFHVQDTAALHEISDRYLVLPDVITTPQTLLLLFVNLNTFVLIDILFHYTLGMLGLLWLRTQKNLSLISFTILFFLFNFNGYILAHYSVGHFTWGGYFLFPVIFGLLFEFTAGKVGWRWTGLFCLTLFYMILAGGQHHFVWILLFISPLLLTSGKNAKWILAVIILAGLLSAVRLLPPALALSLYEKKQNFNFVLGYPSVQHLFQAMVLPDVPVETLLASFGLNSFEENIWEFNFYVGILGTVFILYFGLWHWFKKYYQEYKQFILPVFFVFFLSIGSNYWLIRNSEFPLFGSERVTSRMVAVPLTFLIVFSVIFFQKWLATHRQAPILTASGLFLAFLTSDLWNNLKLWRLSDRANYFQPLQMDLSTNIVANHADPLYFSVISIGFGITIFVAAFLLVMSWREKKP
;
A
#
# COMPACT_ATOMS: atom_id res chain seq x y z
N MET A 1 33.38 -32.00 22.05
CA MET A 1 32.57 -31.98 20.82
C MET A 1 31.08 -31.70 21.09
N LEU A 2 30.30 -32.59 21.73
CA LEU A 2 28.85 -32.39 21.95
C LEU A 2 28.46 -31.10 22.70
N ARG A 3 29.19 -30.73 23.76
CA ARG A 3 28.95 -29.48 24.50
C ARG A 3 29.22 -28.24 23.64
N GLN A 4 30.31 -28.23 22.88
CA GLN A 4 30.65 -27.12 21.97
C GLN A 4 29.60 -26.97 20.86
N LEU A 5 29.14 -28.09 20.29
CA LEU A 5 28.06 -28.10 19.30
C LEU A 5 26.75 -27.53 19.89
N SER A 6 26.39 -27.95 21.11
CA SER A 6 25.21 -27.43 21.83
C SER A 6 25.32 -25.92 22.10
N THR A 7 26.48 -25.42 22.49
CA THR A 7 26.70 -23.98 22.69
C THR A 7 26.61 -23.20 21.37
N GLN A 8 27.17 -23.72 20.28
CA GLN A 8 27.06 -23.08 18.96
C GLN A 8 25.61 -23.03 18.47
N VAL A 9 24.85 -24.12 18.61
CA VAL A 9 23.43 -24.16 18.26
C VAL A 9 22.63 -23.16 19.11
N SER A 10 22.89 -23.09 20.41
CA SER A 10 22.24 -22.12 21.30
C SER A 10 22.53 -20.67 20.89
N ASN A 11 23.79 -20.36 20.55
CA ASN A 11 24.19 -19.02 20.10
C ASN A 11 23.55 -18.64 18.75
N LEU A 12 23.47 -19.58 17.81
CA LEU A 12 22.79 -19.39 16.53
C LEU A 12 21.30 -19.15 16.72
N LEU A 13 20.64 -19.93 17.59
CA LEU A 13 19.23 -19.70 17.93
C LEU A 13 19.04 -18.33 18.58
N SER A 14 19.89 -17.93 19.53
CA SER A 14 19.84 -16.60 20.15
C SER A 14 19.91 -15.47 19.11
N ALA A 15 20.79 -15.61 18.11
CA ALA A 15 20.95 -14.64 17.03
C ALA A 15 19.68 -14.44 16.18
N VAL A 16 18.77 -15.42 16.12
CA VAL A 16 17.48 -15.26 15.41
C VAL A 16 16.51 -14.37 16.19
N PHE A 17 16.53 -14.43 17.52
CA PHE A 17 15.58 -13.72 18.40
C PHE A 17 16.10 -12.38 18.92
N PHE A 18 17.43 -12.20 18.97
CA PHE A 18 18.05 -11.05 19.62
C PHE A 18 19.04 -10.33 18.71
N LYS A 19 18.72 -9.07 18.42
CA LYS A 19 19.55 -8.19 17.58
C LYS A 19 21.02 -8.09 18.02
N PRO A 20 21.36 -7.96 19.32
CA PRO A 20 22.77 -7.88 19.75
C PRO A 20 23.56 -9.18 19.51
N ASP A 21 22.90 -10.33 19.50
CA ASP A 21 23.56 -11.60 19.19
C ASP A 21 23.66 -11.81 17.68
N GLU A 22 22.65 -11.36 16.93
CA GLU A 22 22.64 -11.34 15.48
C GLU A 22 23.82 -10.56 14.87
N GLU A 23 24.18 -9.42 15.46
CA GLU A 23 25.29 -8.58 14.99
C GLU A 23 26.66 -9.29 15.03
N LYS A 24 26.80 -10.33 15.87
CA LYS A 24 27.99 -11.18 15.92
C LYS A 24 28.03 -12.20 14.78
N TRP A 25 26.90 -12.42 14.10
CA TRP A 25 26.72 -13.41 13.04
C TRP A 25 26.26 -12.75 11.72
N GLN A 26 27.08 -11.84 11.19
CA GLN A 26 26.77 -11.15 9.93
C GLN A 26 26.41 -12.08 8.75
N PRO A 27 27.07 -13.24 8.54
CA PRO A 27 26.66 -14.16 7.48
C PRO A 27 25.24 -14.72 7.66
N LEU A 28 24.85 -15.04 8.90
CA LEU A 28 23.49 -15.50 9.19
C LEU A 28 22.47 -14.42 8.85
N GLN A 29 22.71 -13.18 9.29
CA GLN A 29 21.85 -12.04 8.96
C GLN A 29 21.70 -11.88 7.45
N PHE A 30 22.81 -11.84 6.71
CA PHE A 30 22.78 -11.66 5.26
C PHE A 30 22.02 -12.79 4.57
N ILE A 31 22.37 -14.04 4.85
CA ILE A 31 21.72 -15.22 4.26
C ILE A 31 20.22 -15.22 4.59
N TRP A 32 19.83 -14.91 5.83
CA TRP A 32 18.42 -14.88 6.23
C TRP A 32 17.63 -13.80 5.47
N LEU A 33 18.15 -12.58 5.40
CA LEU A 33 17.45 -11.47 4.74
C LEU A 33 17.36 -11.67 3.22
N VAL A 34 18.42 -12.17 2.59
CA VAL A 34 18.42 -12.53 1.16
C VAL A 34 17.45 -13.68 0.92
N SER A 35 17.45 -14.72 1.76
CA SER A 35 16.52 -15.84 1.62
C SER A 35 15.06 -15.38 1.76
N LEU A 36 14.78 -14.45 2.68
CA LEU A 36 13.43 -13.91 2.86
C LEU A 36 12.98 -13.07 1.66
N TYR A 37 13.89 -12.29 1.07
CA TYR A 37 13.62 -11.54 -0.17
C TYR A 37 13.32 -12.49 -1.35
N LEU A 38 14.17 -13.50 -1.56
CA LEU A 38 13.96 -14.49 -2.63
C LEU A 38 12.69 -15.32 -2.40
N LEU A 39 12.37 -15.65 -1.14
CA LEU A 39 11.12 -16.31 -0.78
C LEU A 39 9.92 -15.44 -1.15
N GLY A 40 9.97 -14.13 -0.91
CA GLY A 40 8.90 -13.23 -1.31
C GLY A 40 8.73 -13.13 -2.82
N ILE A 41 9.82 -13.05 -3.59
CA ILE A 41 9.77 -13.14 -5.06
C ILE A 41 9.08 -14.45 -5.49
N PHE A 42 9.48 -15.57 -4.89
CA PHE A 42 8.89 -16.87 -5.20
C PHE A 42 7.39 -16.91 -4.90
N ILE A 43 6.97 -16.39 -3.74
CA ILE A 43 5.57 -16.38 -3.32
C ILE A 43 4.73 -15.47 -4.23
N TRP A 44 5.19 -14.24 -4.53
CA TRP A 44 4.53 -13.35 -5.49
C TRP A 44 4.48 -13.94 -6.90
N GLY A 45 5.56 -14.57 -7.35
CA GLY A 45 5.58 -15.31 -8.60
C GLY A 45 4.54 -16.44 -8.62
N LYS A 46 4.40 -17.21 -7.54
CA LYS A 46 3.35 -18.23 -7.41
C LYS A 46 1.94 -17.63 -7.40
N PHE A 47 1.73 -16.51 -6.73
CA PHE A 47 0.45 -15.80 -6.68
C PHE A 47 0.01 -15.30 -8.07
N LEU A 48 0.96 -14.79 -8.86
CA LEU A 48 0.75 -14.30 -10.24
C LEU A 48 0.88 -15.40 -11.30
N SER A 49 1.01 -16.66 -10.88
CA SER A 49 1.30 -17.82 -11.73
C SER A 49 2.44 -17.58 -12.72
N TRP A 50 3.48 -16.86 -12.29
CA TRP A 50 4.68 -16.54 -13.07
C TRP A 50 4.40 -15.93 -14.43
N ASN A 51 3.35 -15.09 -14.56
CA ASN A 51 2.83 -14.46 -15.79
C ASN A 51 1.86 -15.29 -16.65
N THR A 52 1.61 -16.55 -16.30
CA THR A 52 0.73 -17.44 -17.07
C THR A 52 -0.72 -17.40 -16.60
N ALA A 53 -1.04 -16.59 -15.58
CA ALA A 53 -2.42 -16.44 -15.14
C ALA A 53 -3.25 -15.78 -16.26
N PRO A 54 -4.48 -16.26 -16.50
CA PRO A 54 -5.42 -15.54 -17.33
C PRO A 54 -5.78 -14.22 -16.63
N LEU A 55 -5.73 -13.11 -17.37
CA LEU A 55 -6.07 -11.76 -16.90
C LEU A 55 -7.34 -11.26 -17.61
N ASP A 56 -8.23 -12.19 -17.94
CA ASP A 56 -9.42 -12.01 -18.77
C ASP A 56 -10.71 -11.91 -17.93
N TYR A 57 -10.62 -11.39 -16.69
CA TYR A 57 -11.77 -11.18 -15.82
C TYR A 57 -11.71 -9.86 -15.04
N HIS A 58 -12.87 -9.39 -14.58
CA HIS A 58 -13.01 -8.23 -13.68
C HIS A 58 -12.21 -7.00 -14.17
N ASP A 59 -11.60 -6.25 -13.26
CA ASP A 59 -10.82 -5.04 -13.54
C ASP A 59 -9.56 -5.33 -14.36
N TRP A 60 -9.09 -6.57 -14.45
CA TRP A 60 -8.02 -6.89 -15.40
C TRP A 60 -8.45 -6.57 -16.84
N VAL A 61 -9.68 -6.94 -17.22
CA VAL A 61 -10.23 -6.67 -18.57
C VAL A 61 -10.83 -5.28 -18.67
N GLY A 62 -11.59 -4.84 -17.68
CA GLY A 62 -12.35 -3.61 -17.79
C GLY A 62 -11.50 -2.35 -17.63
N ILE A 63 -10.38 -2.46 -16.92
CA ILE A 63 -9.64 -1.29 -16.42
C ILE A 63 -8.14 -1.42 -16.73
N THR A 64 -7.50 -2.41 -16.13
CA THR A 64 -6.04 -2.47 -16.03
C THR A 64 -5.36 -2.77 -17.35
N LEU A 65 -5.68 -3.89 -18.01
CA LEU A 65 -5.02 -4.26 -19.26
C LEU A 65 -5.30 -3.26 -20.39
N PRO A 66 -6.52 -2.73 -20.58
CA PRO A 66 -6.75 -1.64 -21.53
C PRO A 66 -5.88 -0.41 -21.30
N ARG A 67 -5.78 0.06 -20.04
CA ARG A 67 -4.96 1.23 -19.70
C ARG A 67 -3.48 0.98 -19.99
N LEU A 68 -2.98 -0.23 -19.73
CA LEU A 68 -1.60 -0.62 -20.06
C LEU A 68 -1.39 -0.79 -21.58
N ALA A 69 -2.38 -1.30 -22.31
CA ALA A 69 -2.34 -1.43 -23.76
C ALA A 69 -2.24 -0.05 -24.43
N ILE A 70 -3.00 0.94 -23.96
CA ILE A 70 -2.92 2.34 -24.40
C ILE A 70 -1.50 2.89 -24.19
N LEU A 71 -0.91 2.70 -23.00
CA LEU A 71 0.48 3.15 -22.73
C LEU A 71 1.48 2.47 -23.66
N GLN A 72 1.37 1.16 -23.82
CA GLN A 72 2.24 0.39 -24.70
C GLN A 72 2.12 0.86 -26.15
N ASN A 73 0.91 1.11 -26.63
CA ASN A 73 0.64 1.63 -27.97
C ASN A 73 1.27 3.02 -28.15
N ALA A 74 1.05 3.94 -27.21
CA ALA A 74 1.62 5.28 -27.25
C ALA A 74 3.16 5.26 -27.27
N PHE A 75 3.78 4.46 -26.40
CA PHE A 75 5.25 4.34 -26.38
C PHE A 75 5.81 3.76 -27.68
N ARG A 76 5.18 2.72 -28.25
CA ARG A 76 5.59 2.15 -29.53
C ARG A 76 5.40 3.12 -30.71
N ALA A 77 4.41 4.01 -30.62
CA ALA A 77 4.20 5.07 -31.59
C ALA A 77 5.09 6.31 -31.37
N GLY A 78 5.88 6.37 -30.30
CA GLY A 78 6.73 7.51 -29.97
C GLY A 78 5.96 8.77 -29.56
N VAL A 79 4.74 8.61 -29.04
CA VAL A 79 3.87 9.72 -28.61
C VAL A 79 3.49 9.57 -27.14
N PHE A 80 3.04 10.67 -26.52
CA PHE A 80 2.43 10.62 -25.20
C PHE A 80 0.96 10.21 -25.30
N PRO A 81 0.44 9.46 -24.32
CA PRO A 81 -0.96 9.03 -24.28
C PRO A 81 -1.82 10.18 -23.73
N PHE A 82 -2.14 11.17 -24.55
CA PHE A 82 -2.98 12.29 -24.11
C PHE A 82 -4.46 11.98 -24.32
N HIS A 83 -4.82 11.42 -25.47
CA HIS A 83 -6.19 11.05 -25.79
C HIS A 83 -6.28 9.59 -26.23
N VAL A 84 -7.41 8.95 -25.93
CA VAL A 84 -7.68 7.55 -26.28
C VAL A 84 -8.89 7.43 -27.19
N GLN A 85 -8.88 6.45 -28.09
CA GLN A 85 -10.02 6.20 -28.96
C GLN A 85 -11.18 5.56 -28.19
N ASP A 86 -10.89 4.52 -27.41
CA ASP A 86 -11.86 3.81 -26.59
C ASP A 86 -11.85 4.34 -25.16
N THR A 87 -12.98 4.91 -24.74
CA THR A 87 -13.14 5.51 -23.41
C THR A 87 -13.63 4.54 -22.35
N ALA A 88 -13.94 3.28 -22.68
CA ALA A 88 -14.50 2.30 -21.74
C ALA A 88 -13.59 2.11 -20.52
N ALA A 89 -12.28 1.99 -20.75
CA ALA A 89 -11.27 1.88 -19.70
C ALA A 89 -11.12 3.15 -18.85
N LEU A 90 -11.63 4.28 -19.35
CA LEU A 90 -11.71 5.57 -18.65
C LEU A 90 -13.10 5.81 -18.06
N HIS A 91 -13.87 4.75 -17.85
CA HIS A 91 -15.26 4.78 -17.39
C HIS A 91 -16.16 5.66 -18.27
N GLU A 92 -15.87 5.81 -19.56
CA GLU A 92 -16.60 6.64 -20.51
C GLU A 92 -16.81 8.09 -20.02
N ILE A 93 -15.88 8.60 -19.22
CA ILE A 93 -15.98 9.96 -18.64
C ILE A 93 -15.39 10.97 -19.61
N SER A 94 -14.25 10.64 -20.21
CA SER A 94 -13.53 11.47 -21.17
C SER A 94 -12.57 10.58 -21.95
N ASP A 95 -12.13 11.05 -23.10
CA ASP A 95 -11.01 10.54 -23.89
C ASP A 95 -9.65 11.01 -23.37
N ARG A 96 -9.59 12.03 -22.50
CA ARG A 96 -8.36 12.55 -21.90
C ARG A 96 -7.77 11.55 -20.90
N TYR A 97 -6.66 10.93 -21.25
CA TYR A 97 -6.09 9.81 -20.49
C TYR A 97 -5.69 10.18 -19.05
N LEU A 98 -5.03 11.34 -18.85
CA LEU A 98 -4.57 11.79 -17.53
C LEU A 98 -5.68 12.40 -16.66
N VAL A 99 -6.90 12.53 -17.15
CA VAL A 99 -8.04 12.96 -16.33
C VAL A 99 -8.36 11.94 -15.24
N LEU A 100 -7.99 10.66 -15.46
CA LEU A 100 -8.03 9.67 -14.41
C LEU A 100 -6.78 9.71 -13.53
N PRO A 101 -6.93 9.97 -12.22
CA PRO A 101 -5.78 10.17 -11.34
C PRO A 101 -5.04 8.87 -11.01
N ASP A 102 -5.66 7.71 -11.23
CA ASP A 102 -5.16 6.38 -10.91
C ASP A 102 -4.44 5.69 -12.10
N VAL A 103 -4.29 6.34 -13.27
CA VAL A 103 -3.47 5.77 -14.34
C VAL A 103 -1.98 5.73 -13.97
N ILE A 104 -1.30 4.64 -14.35
CA ILE A 104 0.09 4.40 -13.97
C ILE A 104 1.03 5.11 -14.95
N THR A 105 1.93 5.92 -14.42
CA THR A 105 2.89 6.74 -15.18
C THR A 105 4.28 6.71 -14.55
N THR A 106 4.58 5.65 -13.79
CA THR A 106 5.91 5.45 -13.19
C THR A 106 6.98 5.22 -14.26
N PRO A 107 8.26 5.53 -13.98
CA PRO A 107 9.33 5.35 -14.96
C PRO A 107 9.47 3.92 -15.51
N GLN A 108 9.17 2.89 -14.70
CA GLN A 108 9.27 1.50 -15.15
C GLN A 108 8.22 1.13 -16.22
N THR A 109 7.16 1.92 -16.42
CA THR A 109 6.21 1.71 -17.53
C THR A 109 6.89 1.70 -18.90
N LEU A 110 8.06 2.32 -19.05
CA LEU A 110 8.88 2.24 -20.26
C LEU A 110 9.24 0.80 -20.66
N LEU A 111 9.23 -0.15 -19.72
CA LEU A 111 9.43 -1.57 -20.01
C LEU A 111 8.36 -2.15 -20.94
N LEU A 112 7.18 -1.53 -21.04
CA LEU A 112 6.14 -1.90 -22.00
C LEU A 112 6.61 -1.81 -23.46
N LEU A 113 7.69 -1.09 -23.76
CA LEU A 113 8.33 -1.11 -25.08
C LEU A 113 8.89 -2.49 -25.43
N PHE A 114 9.36 -3.24 -24.43
CA PHE A 114 10.18 -4.44 -24.61
C PHE A 114 9.45 -5.74 -24.24
N VAL A 115 8.43 -5.68 -23.38
CA VAL A 115 7.73 -6.87 -22.89
C VAL A 115 6.23 -6.81 -23.15
N ASN A 116 5.56 -7.97 -23.14
CA ASN A 116 4.10 -8.05 -23.19
C ASN A 116 3.45 -7.61 -21.87
N LEU A 117 2.14 -7.36 -21.88
CA LEU A 117 1.41 -6.84 -20.72
C LEU A 117 1.51 -7.75 -19.48
N ASN A 118 1.32 -9.06 -19.62
CA ASN A 118 1.42 -10.00 -18.49
C ASN A 118 2.80 -10.00 -17.85
N THR A 119 3.85 -9.95 -18.67
CA THR A 119 5.24 -9.89 -18.19
C THR A 119 5.51 -8.56 -17.49
N PHE A 120 4.98 -7.46 -18.02
CA PHE A 120 5.06 -6.16 -17.36
C PHE A 120 4.38 -6.16 -15.99
N VAL A 121 3.16 -6.71 -15.89
CA VAL A 121 2.43 -6.84 -14.61
C VAL A 121 3.26 -7.57 -13.56
N LEU A 122 3.87 -8.71 -13.94
CA LEU A 122 4.76 -9.46 -13.04
C LEU A 122 5.96 -8.62 -12.60
N ILE A 123 6.65 -7.98 -13.54
CA ILE A 123 7.85 -7.17 -13.24
C ILE A 123 7.50 -5.99 -12.34
N ASP A 124 6.41 -5.28 -12.62
CA ASP A 124 6.01 -4.09 -11.87
C ASP A 124 5.59 -4.44 -10.43
N ILE A 125 4.86 -5.55 -10.22
CA ILE A 125 4.52 -6.02 -8.86
C ILE A 125 5.79 -6.42 -8.11
N LEU A 126 6.72 -7.15 -8.74
CA LEU A 126 8.00 -7.51 -8.11
C LEU A 126 8.88 -6.28 -7.82
N PHE A 127 8.80 -5.25 -8.66
CA PHE A 127 9.45 -3.96 -8.43
C PHE A 127 8.88 -3.26 -7.19
N HIS A 128 7.56 -3.11 -7.10
CA HIS A 128 6.90 -2.52 -5.93
C HIS A 128 7.12 -3.34 -4.66
N TYR A 129 7.05 -4.68 -4.75
CA TYR A 129 7.46 -5.58 -3.66
C TYR A 129 8.90 -5.30 -3.20
N THR A 130 9.83 -5.10 -4.13
CA THR A 130 11.23 -4.78 -3.80
C THR A 130 11.32 -3.43 -3.07
N LEU A 131 10.60 -2.40 -3.53
CA LEU A 131 10.53 -1.12 -2.81
C LEU A 131 9.95 -1.29 -1.38
N GLY A 132 8.91 -2.11 -1.23
CA GLY A 132 8.35 -2.46 0.06
C GLY A 132 9.35 -3.17 0.96
N MET A 133 10.08 -4.14 0.43
CA MET A 133 11.14 -4.84 1.18
C MET A 133 12.24 -3.88 1.63
N LEU A 134 12.67 -2.95 0.78
CA LEU A 134 13.65 -1.93 1.15
C LEU A 134 13.12 -1.01 2.27
N GLY A 135 11.85 -0.61 2.21
CA GLY A 135 11.20 0.15 3.28
C GLY A 135 11.09 -0.64 4.59
N LEU A 136 10.77 -1.94 4.52
CA LEU A 136 10.76 -2.82 5.69
C LEU A 136 12.17 -3.00 6.28
N LEU A 137 13.20 -3.15 5.45
CA LEU A 137 14.60 -3.21 5.89
C LEU A 137 15.02 -1.91 6.57
N TRP A 138 14.57 -0.76 6.06
CA TRP A 138 14.81 0.51 6.74
C TRP A 138 14.14 0.54 8.12
N LEU A 139 12.86 0.18 8.24
CA LEU A 139 12.17 0.05 9.53
C LEU A 139 12.89 -0.92 10.48
N ARG A 140 13.37 -2.05 9.97
CA ARG A 140 14.15 -3.03 10.73
C ARG A 140 15.38 -2.40 11.36
N THR A 141 16.14 -1.63 10.59
CA THR A 141 17.33 -0.93 11.09
C THR A 141 16.95 0.17 12.08
N GLN A 142 15.93 0.97 11.77
CA GLN A 142 15.48 2.08 12.60
C GLN A 142 14.96 1.61 13.97
N LYS A 143 14.36 0.41 14.04
CA LYS A 143 13.72 -0.13 15.24
C LYS A 143 14.44 -1.34 15.84
N ASN A 144 15.63 -1.68 15.35
CA ASN A 144 16.46 -2.79 15.84
C ASN A 144 15.70 -4.12 15.91
N LEU A 145 14.92 -4.45 14.88
CA LEU A 145 14.18 -5.71 14.84
C LEU A 145 15.14 -6.89 14.57
N SER A 146 15.00 -7.95 15.38
CA SER A 146 15.65 -9.25 15.17
C SER A 146 15.12 -9.94 13.91
N LEU A 147 15.77 -11.04 13.50
CA LEU A 147 15.34 -11.84 12.35
C LEU A 147 13.92 -12.37 12.53
N ILE A 148 13.54 -12.87 13.71
CA ILE A 148 12.18 -13.38 13.94
C ILE A 148 11.11 -12.28 13.85
N SER A 149 11.32 -11.14 14.52
CA SER A 149 10.35 -10.03 14.52
C SER A 149 10.22 -9.42 13.13
N PHE A 150 11.34 -9.34 12.39
CA PHE A 150 11.34 -8.91 11.01
C PHE A 150 10.62 -9.90 10.09
N THR A 151 10.77 -11.21 10.31
CA THR A 151 10.10 -12.24 9.51
C THR A 151 8.57 -12.19 9.73
N ILE A 152 8.12 -11.99 10.96
CA ILE A 152 6.69 -11.77 11.26
C ILE A 152 6.17 -10.53 10.52
N LEU A 153 6.90 -9.40 10.60
CA LEU A 153 6.55 -8.17 9.88
C LEU A 153 6.45 -8.41 8.37
N PHE A 154 7.42 -9.11 7.81
CA PHE A 154 7.50 -9.43 6.39
C PHE A 154 6.26 -10.18 5.92
N PHE A 155 5.83 -11.22 6.64
CA PHE A 155 4.67 -12.01 6.24
C PHE A 155 3.35 -11.25 6.41
N LEU A 156 3.14 -10.58 7.56
CA LEU A 156 1.92 -9.80 7.80
C LEU A 156 1.77 -8.64 6.83
N PHE A 157 2.87 -8.00 6.41
CA PHE A 157 2.82 -6.88 5.47
C PHE A 157 2.63 -7.35 4.02
N ASN A 158 3.39 -8.33 3.55
CA ASN A 158 3.38 -8.69 2.12
C ASN A 158 2.23 -9.62 1.74
N PHE A 159 1.67 -10.39 2.68
CA PHE A 159 0.76 -11.50 2.37
C PHE A 159 -0.53 -11.48 3.21
N ASN A 160 -0.95 -10.32 3.69
CA ASN A 160 -2.30 -10.16 4.25
C ASN A 160 -3.36 -10.21 3.13
N GLY A 161 -4.61 -10.50 3.53
CA GLY A 161 -5.73 -10.62 2.62
C GLY A 161 -6.05 -9.33 1.86
N TYR A 162 -5.74 -8.16 2.40
CA TYR A 162 -5.99 -6.89 1.73
C TYR A 162 -5.21 -6.78 0.41
N ILE A 163 -3.88 -6.90 0.46
CA ILE A 163 -3.07 -6.73 -0.75
C ILE A 163 -3.30 -7.88 -1.76
N LEU A 164 -3.51 -9.10 -1.25
CA LEU A 164 -3.78 -10.28 -2.08
C LEU A 164 -5.13 -10.16 -2.79
N ALA A 165 -6.19 -9.75 -2.10
CA ALA A 165 -7.52 -9.65 -2.69
C ALA A 165 -7.56 -8.60 -3.81
N HIS A 166 -6.97 -7.43 -3.57
CA HIS A 166 -6.97 -6.32 -4.53
C HIS A 166 -6.19 -6.67 -5.81
N TYR A 167 -4.96 -7.20 -5.69
CA TYR A 167 -4.24 -7.65 -6.89
C TYR A 167 -4.97 -8.79 -7.59
N SER A 168 -5.61 -9.68 -6.86
CA SER A 168 -6.31 -10.79 -7.49
C SER A 168 -7.45 -10.35 -8.40
N VAL A 169 -8.12 -9.24 -8.12
CA VAL A 169 -9.26 -8.75 -8.91
C VAL A 169 -8.89 -7.69 -9.94
N GLY A 170 -7.60 -7.39 -10.08
CA GLY A 170 -7.10 -6.46 -11.10
C GLY A 170 -6.90 -5.03 -10.63
N HIS A 171 -6.93 -4.77 -9.31
CA HIS A 171 -6.57 -3.47 -8.74
C HIS A 171 -5.04 -3.24 -8.77
N PHE A 172 -4.48 -3.17 -9.97
CA PHE A 172 -3.04 -3.08 -10.21
C PHE A 172 -2.41 -1.79 -9.66
N THR A 173 -3.22 -0.74 -9.47
CA THR A 173 -2.85 0.55 -8.86
C THR A 173 -2.54 0.46 -7.36
N TRP A 174 -2.66 -0.71 -6.75
CA TRP A 174 -2.28 -0.96 -5.35
C TRP A 174 -0.77 -1.00 -5.10
N GLY A 175 0.06 -0.76 -6.12
CA GLY A 175 1.52 -0.60 -5.97
C GLY A 175 1.92 0.45 -4.93
N GLY A 176 1.08 1.46 -4.71
CA GLY A 176 1.25 2.47 -3.65
C GLY A 176 1.32 1.90 -2.22
N TYR A 177 0.63 0.78 -1.95
CA TYR A 177 0.65 0.08 -0.66
C TYR A 177 2.07 -0.25 -0.20
N PHE A 178 2.94 -0.67 -1.12
CA PHE A 178 4.31 -1.06 -0.80
C PHE A 178 5.20 0.10 -0.32
N LEU A 179 4.74 1.36 -0.42
CA LEU A 179 5.46 2.51 0.10
C LEU A 179 5.12 2.84 1.56
N PHE A 180 4.09 2.21 2.14
CA PHE A 180 3.70 2.41 3.54
C PHE A 180 4.86 2.25 4.53
N PRO A 181 5.78 1.27 4.40
CA PRO A 181 6.92 1.14 5.31
C PRO A 181 7.82 2.38 5.33
N VAL A 182 8.00 3.04 4.17
CA VAL A 182 8.78 4.28 4.06
C VAL A 182 8.02 5.43 4.75
N ILE A 183 6.71 5.54 4.52
CA ILE A 183 5.89 6.54 5.23
C ILE A 183 5.98 6.35 6.75
N PHE A 184 5.87 5.12 7.24
CA PHE A 184 5.93 4.82 8.67
C PHE A 184 7.31 5.09 9.26
N GLY A 185 8.39 4.79 8.52
CA GLY A 185 9.75 5.14 8.93
C GLY A 185 9.92 6.66 9.08
N LEU A 186 9.40 7.45 8.14
CA LEU A 186 9.40 8.92 8.20
C LEU A 186 8.56 9.43 9.38
N LEU A 187 7.42 8.81 9.67
CA LEU A 187 6.62 9.16 10.85
C LEU A 187 7.37 8.87 12.15
N PHE A 188 8.15 7.80 12.23
CA PHE A 188 9.00 7.58 13.40
C PHE A 188 10.13 8.60 13.52
N GLU A 189 10.75 9.02 12.42
CA GLU A 189 11.70 10.14 12.43
C GLU A 189 11.06 11.43 12.94
N PHE A 190 9.81 11.68 12.52
CA PHE A 190 9.03 12.81 13.00
C PHE A 190 8.88 12.81 14.53
N THR A 191 8.50 11.66 15.11
CA THR A 191 8.38 11.51 16.57
C THR A 191 9.70 11.63 17.32
N ALA A 192 10.81 11.30 16.65
CA ALA A 192 12.15 11.44 17.19
C ALA A 192 12.71 12.86 17.05
N GLY A 193 11.92 13.82 16.53
CA GLY A 193 12.33 15.20 16.31
C GLY A 193 13.27 15.39 15.11
N LYS A 194 13.46 14.37 14.27
CA LYS A 194 14.29 14.42 13.06
C LYS A 194 13.49 14.99 11.89
N VAL A 195 13.01 16.23 12.04
CA VAL A 195 12.15 16.93 11.08
C VAL A 195 12.89 18.11 10.46
N GLY A 196 12.60 18.38 9.19
CA GLY A 196 13.38 19.32 8.39
C GLY A 196 13.02 19.27 6.92
N TRP A 197 13.74 20.02 6.09
CA TRP A 197 13.52 20.06 4.64
C TRP A 197 13.81 18.73 3.94
N ARG A 198 14.84 18.01 4.38
CA ARG A 198 15.15 16.66 3.88
C ARG A 198 14.02 15.68 4.20
N TRP A 199 13.48 15.75 5.42
CA TRP A 199 12.36 14.91 5.83
C TRP A 199 11.11 15.23 5.00
N THR A 200 10.79 16.52 4.84
CA THR A 200 9.69 16.98 3.98
C THR A 200 9.88 16.53 2.53
N GLY A 201 11.08 16.70 1.97
CA GLY A 201 11.40 16.29 0.60
C GLY A 201 11.22 14.79 0.39
N LEU A 202 11.73 13.94 1.29
CA LEU A 202 11.55 12.49 1.21
C LEU A 202 10.07 12.09 1.32
N PHE A 203 9.32 12.73 2.20
CA PHE A 203 7.89 12.47 2.35
C PHE A 203 7.12 12.85 1.08
N CYS A 204 7.34 14.06 0.56
CA CYS A 204 6.70 14.55 -0.66
C CYS A 204 7.06 13.68 -1.87
N LEU A 205 8.32 13.27 -2.02
CA LEU A 205 8.76 12.38 -3.12
C LEU A 205 8.12 10.99 -3.02
N THR A 206 7.98 10.45 -1.81
CA THR A 206 7.30 9.16 -1.60
C THR A 206 5.83 9.24 -2.01
N LEU A 207 5.14 10.30 -1.58
CA LEU A 207 3.75 10.56 -1.96
C LEU A 207 3.58 10.83 -3.47
N PHE A 208 4.51 11.56 -4.07
CA PHE A 208 4.50 11.81 -5.51
C PHE A 208 4.67 10.52 -6.32
N TYR A 209 5.63 9.66 -5.95
CA TYR A 209 5.79 8.36 -6.59
C TYR A 209 4.53 7.48 -6.41
N MET A 210 3.87 7.54 -5.24
CA MET A 210 2.61 6.84 -5.00
C MET A 210 1.51 7.24 -6.01
N ILE A 211 1.39 8.54 -6.33
CA ILE A 211 0.48 9.02 -7.37
C ILE A 211 0.89 8.52 -8.76
N LEU A 212 2.19 8.54 -9.09
CA LEU A 212 2.67 8.02 -10.37
C LEU A 212 2.38 6.53 -10.53
N ALA A 213 2.41 5.77 -9.44
CA ALA A 213 2.06 4.35 -9.39
C ALA A 213 0.55 4.07 -9.46
N GLY A 214 -0.27 5.08 -9.76
CA GLY A 214 -1.73 4.98 -9.79
C GLY A 214 -2.37 4.92 -8.40
N GLY A 215 -1.58 4.97 -7.32
CA GLY A 215 -2.03 4.89 -5.94
C GLY A 215 -2.65 6.18 -5.42
N GLN A 216 -3.55 6.83 -6.19
CA GLN A 216 -4.22 8.06 -5.77
C GLN A 216 -4.98 7.88 -4.46
N HIS A 217 -5.68 6.76 -4.29
CA HIS A 217 -6.37 6.46 -3.05
C HIS A 217 -5.40 6.42 -1.85
N HIS A 218 -4.30 5.67 -1.97
CA HIS A 218 -3.26 5.59 -0.95
C HIS A 218 -2.69 6.98 -0.59
N PHE A 219 -2.48 7.86 -1.58
CA PHE A 219 -2.03 9.22 -1.34
C PHE A 219 -3.02 10.00 -0.47
N VAL A 220 -4.32 9.96 -0.81
CA VAL A 220 -5.37 10.63 -0.04
C VAL A 220 -5.45 10.06 1.37
N TRP A 221 -5.39 8.73 1.52
CA TRP A 221 -5.47 8.10 2.84
C TRP A 221 -4.29 8.46 3.72
N ILE A 222 -3.07 8.55 3.17
CA ILE A 222 -1.91 9.02 3.93
C ILE A 222 -2.06 10.50 4.31
N LEU A 223 -2.59 11.35 3.43
CA LEU A 223 -2.89 12.76 3.79
C LEU A 223 -3.91 12.84 4.93
N LEU A 224 -4.99 12.05 4.87
CA LEU A 224 -5.99 11.94 5.94
C LEU A 224 -5.37 11.40 7.24
N PHE A 225 -4.44 10.45 7.15
CA PHE A 225 -3.75 9.89 8.30
C PHE A 225 -2.83 10.90 8.98
N ILE A 226 -2.06 11.70 8.22
CA ILE A 226 -1.13 12.66 8.81
C ILE A 226 -1.79 13.98 9.22
N SER A 227 -2.94 14.34 8.64
CA SER A 227 -3.61 15.63 8.92
C SER A 227 -3.92 15.84 10.41
N PRO A 228 -4.43 14.86 11.18
CA PRO A 228 -4.63 15.02 12.61
C PRO A 228 -3.35 15.26 13.42
N LEU A 229 -2.16 14.96 12.87
CA LEU A 229 -0.90 15.31 13.51
C LEU A 229 -0.72 16.84 13.62
N LEU A 230 -1.38 17.64 12.78
CA LEU A 230 -1.37 19.10 12.92
C LEU A 230 -1.86 19.55 14.32
N LEU A 231 -2.80 18.80 14.91
CA LEU A 231 -3.38 19.10 16.21
C LEU A 231 -2.51 18.62 17.38
N THR A 232 -1.71 17.57 17.17
CA THR A 232 -0.95 16.91 18.24
C THR A 232 0.54 17.26 18.27
N SER A 233 1.06 17.90 17.21
CA SER A 233 2.52 18.03 17.01
C SER A 233 3.14 19.36 17.42
N GLY A 234 2.34 20.31 17.93
CA GLY A 234 2.81 21.62 18.42
C GLY A 234 3.74 22.33 17.44
N LYS A 235 4.99 22.60 17.85
CA LYS A 235 6.00 23.32 17.04
C LYS A 235 6.35 22.64 15.71
N ASN A 236 6.12 21.33 15.59
CA ASN A 236 6.41 20.56 14.38
C ASN A 236 5.25 20.53 13.38
N ALA A 237 4.08 21.09 13.71
CA ALA A 237 2.91 21.11 12.83
C ALA A 237 3.20 21.78 11.47
N LYS A 238 4.09 22.78 11.44
CA LYS A 238 4.53 23.44 10.19
C LYS A 238 5.12 22.46 9.17
N TRP A 239 5.80 21.41 9.62
CA TRP A 239 6.41 20.43 8.72
C TRP A 239 5.38 19.47 8.14
N ILE A 240 4.36 19.10 8.92
CA ILE A 240 3.20 18.34 8.41
C ILE A 240 2.46 19.18 7.37
N LEU A 241 2.20 20.46 7.66
CA LEU A 241 1.54 21.37 6.72
C LEU A 241 2.36 21.53 5.42
N ALA A 242 3.69 21.67 5.54
CA ALA A 242 4.58 21.73 4.39
C ALA A 242 4.50 20.45 3.54
N VAL A 243 4.46 19.26 4.16
CA VAL A 243 4.27 17.99 3.43
C VAL A 243 2.95 17.96 2.69
N ILE A 244 1.83 18.31 3.34
CA ILE A 244 0.50 18.29 2.71
C ILE A 244 0.47 19.19 1.47
N ILE A 245 0.92 20.44 1.61
CA ILE A 245 0.91 21.43 0.53
C ILE A 245 1.89 21.03 -0.58
N LEU A 246 3.15 20.76 -0.23
CA LEU A 246 4.19 20.51 -1.23
C LEU A 246 4.04 19.15 -1.91
N ALA A 247 3.48 18.13 -1.25
CA ALA A 247 3.16 16.86 -1.91
C ALA A 247 2.03 17.03 -2.94
N GLY A 248 1.00 17.82 -2.62
CA GLY A 248 -0.06 18.17 -3.56
C GLY A 248 0.46 18.95 -4.77
N LEU A 249 1.26 19.99 -4.52
CA LEU A 249 1.86 20.79 -5.61
C LEU A 249 2.89 19.98 -6.42
N LEU A 250 3.72 19.15 -5.78
CA LEU A 250 4.64 18.26 -6.49
C LEU A 250 3.87 17.29 -7.39
N SER A 251 2.67 16.87 -6.99
CA SER A 251 1.79 15.99 -7.75
C SER A 251 0.86 16.73 -8.72
N ALA A 252 1.02 18.05 -8.93
CA ALA A 252 0.12 18.87 -9.73
C ALA A 252 -0.04 18.36 -11.18
N VAL A 253 1.03 17.84 -11.80
CA VAL A 253 0.98 17.21 -13.14
C VAL A 253 -0.02 16.05 -13.24
N ARG A 254 -0.37 15.42 -12.12
CA ARG A 254 -1.34 14.31 -12.03
C ARG A 254 -2.66 14.72 -11.38
N LEU A 255 -2.65 15.69 -10.47
CA LEU A 255 -3.84 16.12 -9.73
C LEU A 255 -4.64 17.24 -10.42
N LEU A 256 -4.03 18.04 -11.29
CA LEU A 256 -4.74 19.09 -12.02
C LEU A 256 -5.60 18.58 -13.20
N PRO A 257 -5.14 17.64 -14.05
CA PRO A 257 -5.96 17.20 -15.18
C PRO A 257 -7.34 16.65 -14.79
N PRO A 258 -7.51 15.85 -13.70
CA PRO A 258 -8.84 15.43 -13.22
C PRO A 258 -9.82 16.58 -12.93
N ALA A 259 -9.31 17.79 -12.59
CA ALA A 259 -10.14 18.96 -12.34
C ALA A 259 -11.00 19.36 -13.56
N LEU A 260 -10.55 19.01 -14.78
CA LEU A 260 -11.28 19.28 -16.02
C LEU A 260 -12.54 18.42 -16.19
N ALA A 261 -12.68 17.34 -15.41
CA ALA A 261 -13.80 16.42 -15.53
C ALA A 261 -14.64 16.31 -14.24
N LEU A 262 -14.43 17.18 -13.24
CA LEU A 262 -15.20 17.16 -11.98
C LEU A 262 -16.72 17.15 -12.23
N SER A 263 -17.20 18.03 -13.10
CA SER A 263 -18.63 18.07 -13.46
C SER A 263 -19.12 16.81 -14.18
N LEU A 264 -18.23 16.08 -14.85
CA LEU A 264 -18.57 14.82 -15.54
C LEU A 264 -18.66 13.67 -14.53
N TYR A 265 -17.74 13.63 -13.55
CA TYR A 265 -17.81 12.68 -12.42
C TYR A 265 -19.10 12.85 -11.62
N GLU A 266 -19.49 14.10 -11.32
CA GLU A 266 -20.73 14.41 -10.60
C GLU A 266 -21.99 13.96 -11.35
N LYS A 267 -22.05 14.25 -12.66
CA LYS A 267 -23.19 13.87 -13.52
C LYS A 267 -23.37 12.36 -13.65
N LYS A 268 -22.27 11.60 -13.67
CA LYS A 268 -22.35 10.15 -13.88
C LYS A 268 -22.98 9.41 -12.69
N GLN A 269 -23.16 10.06 -11.52
CA GLN A 269 -23.74 9.51 -10.27
C GLN A 269 -23.12 8.19 -9.73
N ASN A 270 -22.23 7.54 -10.49
CA ASN A 270 -21.52 6.30 -10.17
C ASN A 270 -20.65 6.38 -8.90
N PHE A 271 -20.51 7.56 -8.32
CA PHE A 271 -19.67 7.82 -7.16
C PHE A 271 -20.48 8.14 -5.88
N ASN A 272 -21.81 8.29 -5.92
CA ASN A 272 -22.57 8.90 -4.80
C ASN A 272 -22.76 8.03 -3.54
N PHE A 273 -22.18 6.84 -3.46
CA PHE A 273 -22.24 6.01 -2.26
C PHE A 273 -20.92 6.08 -1.47
N VAL A 274 -21.02 5.84 -0.17
CA VAL A 274 -19.88 5.68 0.74
C VAL A 274 -20.02 4.32 1.39
N LEU A 275 -18.97 3.51 1.26
CA LEU A 275 -18.95 2.13 1.70
C LEU A 275 -17.77 1.85 2.62
N GLY A 276 -18.01 1.90 3.92
CA GLY A 276 -17.11 1.42 4.97
C GLY A 276 -17.50 0.04 5.48
N TYR A 277 -16.66 -0.55 6.33
CA TYR A 277 -17.01 -1.76 7.08
C TYR A 277 -18.30 -1.54 7.86
N PRO A 278 -19.33 -2.38 7.74
CA PRO A 278 -20.62 -2.13 8.38
C PRO A 278 -20.53 -1.92 9.90
N SER A 279 -19.59 -2.60 10.56
CA SER A 279 -19.21 -2.33 11.94
C SER A 279 -17.78 -2.80 12.24
N VAL A 280 -17.29 -2.50 13.44
CA VAL A 280 -16.00 -3.01 13.94
C VAL A 280 -15.99 -4.56 13.99
N GLN A 281 -17.14 -5.19 14.26
CA GLN A 281 -17.26 -6.65 14.25
C GLN A 281 -16.96 -7.23 12.87
N HIS A 282 -17.47 -6.59 11.81
CA HIS A 282 -17.23 -7.03 10.42
C HIS A 282 -15.76 -6.90 10.04
N LEU A 283 -15.08 -5.85 10.52
CA LEU A 283 -13.64 -5.75 10.36
C LEU A 283 -12.91 -6.89 11.08
N PHE A 284 -13.29 -7.20 12.32
CA PHE A 284 -12.72 -8.34 13.04
C PHE A 284 -12.94 -9.67 12.32
N GLN A 285 -14.13 -9.88 11.77
CA GLN A 285 -14.44 -11.04 10.93
C GLN A 285 -13.51 -11.09 9.72
N ALA A 286 -13.35 -9.99 8.99
CA ALA A 286 -12.47 -9.91 7.82
C ALA A 286 -10.98 -10.12 8.13
N MET A 287 -10.54 -9.87 9.37
CA MET A 287 -9.17 -10.17 9.80
C MET A 287 -8.94 -11.65 10.13
N VAL A 288 -10.00 -12.39 10.45
CA VAL A 288 -9.94 -13.72 11.07
C VAL A 288 -10.48 -14.83 10.18
N LEU A 289 -11.58 -14.56 9.47
CA LEU A 289 -12.28 -15.53 8.64
C LEU A 289 -11.74 -15.44 7.22
N PRO A 290 -11.30 -16.56 6.62
CA PRO A 290 -10.89 -16.55 5.23
C PRO A 290 -12.13 -16.37 4.36
N ASP A 291 -12.15 -15.30 3.57
CA ASP A 291 -13.26 -15.04 2.66
C ASP A 291 -13.16 -15.89 1.40
N VAL A 292 -14.31 -16.41 0.96
CA VAL A 292 -14.43 -17.07 -0.34
C VAL A 292 -14.69 -16.00 -1.40
N PRO A 293 -13.81 -15.81 -2.40
CA PRO A 293 -13.86 -14.68 -3.34
C PRO A 293 -15.05 -14.63 -4.32
N VAL A 294 -16.08 -15.43 -4.10
CA VAL A 294 -17.30 -15.54 -4.94
C VAL A 294 -18.53 -15.05 -4.17
N GLU A 295 -18.41 -14.88 -2.85
CA GLU A 295 -19.52 -14.40 -2.05
C GLU A 295 -19.64 -12.89 -2.21
N THR A 296 -20.84 -12.44 -2.59
CA THR A 296 -21.23 -11.04 -2.42
C THR A 296 -21.37 -10.75 -0.93
N LEU A 297 -21.23 -9.49 -0.55
CA LEU A 297 -21.41 -9.01 0.83
C LEU A 297 -22.73 -9.48 1.47
N LEU A 298 -23.73 -9.68 0.62
CA LEU A 298 -25.05 -10.25 0.91
C LEU A 298 -24.98 -11.62 1.59
N ALA A 299 -24.08 -12.49 1.16
CA ALA A 299 -23.94 -13.85 1.69
C ALA A 299 -23.03 -13.92 2.92
N SER A 300 -21.88 -13.24 2.91
CA SER A 300 -20.86 -13.41 3.96
C SER A 300 -21.18 -12.66 5.25
N PHE A 301 -21.89 -11.53 5.16
CA PHE A 301 -22.29 -10.73 6.32
C PHE A 301 -23.81 -10.70 6.56
N GLY A 302 -24.60 -11.39 5.72
CA GLY A 302 -26.06 -11.41 5.82
C GLY A 302 -26.71 -10.03 5.61
N LEU A 303 -26.07 -9.14 4.83
CA LEU A 303 -26.49 -7.75 4.64
C LEU A 303 -27.16 -7.53 3.29
N ASN A 304 -28.44 -7.16 3.29
CA ASN A 304 -29.27 -6.99 2.08
C ASN A 304 -29.01 -5.72 1.24
N SER A 305 -27.96 -4.94 1.53
CA SER A 305 -27.89 -3.53 1.10
C SER A 305 -26.62 -3.09 0.37
N PHE A 306 -25.68 -3.99 0.08
CA PHE A 306 -24.39 -3.61 -0.54
C PHE A 306 -24.09 -4.44 -1.78
N GLU A 307 -23.88 -3.76 -2.91
CA GLU A 307 -23.58 -4.35 -4.23
C GLU A 307 -22.09 -4.60 -4.46
N GLU A 308 -21.22 -4.09 -3.58
CA GLU A 308 -19.77 -4.27 -3.70
C GLU A 308 -19.33 -5.63 -3.15
N ASN A 309 -18.24 -6.14 -3.70
CA ASN A 309 -17.81 -7.51 -3.46
C ASN A 309 -16.83 -7.63 -2.29
N ILE A 310 -16.66 -8.85 -1.79
CA ILE A 310 -15.94 -9.13 -0.54
C ILE A 310 -14.46 -8.73 -0.53
N TRP A 311 -13.81 -8.64 -1.69
CA TRP A 311 -12.41 -8.20 -1.78
C TRP A 311 -12.21 -6.76 -1.27
N GLU A 312 -13.26 -5.93 -1.28
CA GLU A 312 -13.24 -4.57 -0.73
C GLU A 312 -13.12 -4.52 0.79
N PHE A 313 -13.39 -5.65 1.45
CA PHE A 313 -13.43 -5.78 2.92
C PHE A 313 -12.39 -6.74 3.44
N ASN A 314 -11.68 -7.47 2.58
CA ASN A 314 -10.73 -8.45 3.04
C ASN A 314 -9.51 -7.77 3.70
N PHE A 315 -9.23 -8.13 4.95
CA PHE A 315 -7.99 -7.79 5.65
C PHE A 315 -7.42 -9.00 6.39
N TYR A 316 -7.55 -10.19 5.82
CA TYR A 316 -7.24 -11.43 6.49
C TYR A 316 -5.77 -11.49 6.96
N VAL A 317 -5.58 -11.73 8.25
CA VAL A 317 -4.28 -11.98 8.89
C VAL A 317 -4.30 -13.24 9.76
N GLY A 318 -5.41 -13.96 9.77
CA GLY A 318 -5.63 -15.13 10.61
C GLY A 318 -5.92 -14.80 12.07
N ILE A 319 -6.37 -15.79 12.84
CA ILE A 319 -6.64 -15.64 14.28
C ILE A 319 -5.37 -15.21 15.02
N LEU A 320 -4.25 -15.87 14.73
CA LEU A 320 -2.97 -15.58 15.39
C LEU A 320 -2.44 -14.20 15.03
N GLY A 321 -2.50 -13.80 13.75
CA GLY A 321 -2.11 -12.45 13.34
C GLY A 321 -3.01 -11.39 13.97
N THR A 322 -4.32 -11.63 14.04
CA THR A 322 -5.28 -10.72 14.71
C THR A 322 -4.96 -10.56 16.18
N VAL A 323 -4.81 -11.66 16.93
CA VAL A 323 -4.44 -11.61 18.35
C VAL A 323 -3.11 -10.90 18.54
N PHE A 324 -2.12 -11.15 17.68
CA PHE A 324 -0.83 -10.46 17.71
C PHE A 324 -0.97 -8.95 17.49
N ILE A 325 -1.80 -8.51 16.55
CA ILE A 325 -2.10 -7.10 16.29
C ILE A 325 -2.78 -6.44 17.51
N LEU A 326 -3.81 -7.07 18.06
CA LEU A 326 -4.53 -6.52 19.21
C LEU A 326 -3.67 -6.49 20.47
N TYR A 327 -2.94 -7.56 20.75
CA TYR A 327 -2.18 -7.69 21.98
C TYR A 327 -0.92 -6.82 21.99
N PHE A 328 -0.10 -6.90 20.94
CA PHE A 328 1.12 -6.09 20.88
C PHE A 328 0.86 -4.69 20.32
N GLY A 329 0.06 -4.55 19.26
CA GLY A 329 -0.14 -3.28 18.56
C GLY A 329 -1.07 -2.30 19.27
N LEU A 330 -2.08 -2.79 19.99
CA LEU A 330 -3.02 -1.95 20.76
C LEU A 330 -2.80 -2.05 22.26
N TRP A 331 -3.00 -3.23 22.86
CA TRP A 331 -2.99 -3.35 24.32
C TRP A 331 -1.64 -2.98 24.95
N HIS A 332 -0.54 -3.54 24.44
CA HIS A 332 0.81 -3.17 24.88
C HIS A 332 1.15 -1.70 24.61
N TRP A 333 0.71 -1.16 23.46
CA TRP A 333 0.88 0.25 23.15
C TRP A 333 0.26 1.12 24.24
N PHE A 334 -1.03 0.97 24.52
CA PHE A 334 -1.72 1.77 25.53
C PHE A 334 -1.19 1.51 26.94
N LYS A 335 -0.86 0.26 27.28
CA LYS A 335 -0.43 -0.10 28.63
C LYS A 335 0.99 0.36 28.97
N LYS A 336 1.94 0.26 28.03
CA LYS A 336 3.38 0.43 28.31
C LYS A 336 4.05 1.53 27.50
N TYR A 337 3.55 1.83 26.30
CA TYR A 337 4.22 2.72 25.35
C TYR A 337 3.39 3.95 24.96
N TYR A 338 2.33 4.26 25.73
CA TYR A 338 1.43 5.38 25.45
C TYR A 338 2.20 6.69 25.29
N GLN A 339 3.07 7.04 26.25
CA GLN A 339 3.78 8.32 26.22
C GLN A 339 4.74 8.44 25.02
N GLU A 340 5.36 7.34 24.58
CA GLU A 340 6.31 7.33 23.46
C GLU A 340 5.60 7.60 22.12
N TYR A 341 4.35 7.15 21.98
CA TYR A 341 3.63 7.14 20.71
C TYR A 341 2.24 7.82 20.73
N LYS A 342 1.92 8.60 21.78
CA LYS A 342 0.58 9.21 21.98
C LYS A 342 0.08 10.05 20.80
N GLN A 343 1.00 10.68 20.06
CA GLN A 343 0.66 11.51 18.91
C GLN A 343 -0.01 10.74 17.76
N PHE A 344 0.20 9.41 17.69
CA PHE A 344 -0.40 8.56 16.66
C PHE A 344 -1.79 8.03 17.02
N ILE A 345 -2.27 8.24 18.24
CA ILE A 345 -3.62 7.83 18.64
C ILE A 345 -4.63 8.49 17.72
N LEU A 346 -4.59 9.82 17.60
CA LEU A 346 -5.56 10.54 16.80
C LEU A 346 -5.51 10.12 15.31
N PRO A 347 -4.35 10.10 14.60
CA PRO A 347 -4.23 9.54 13.25
C PRO A 347 -4.84 8.15 13.05
N VAL A 348 -4.47 7.19 13.90
CA VAL A 348 -4.89 5.78 13.77
C VAL A 348 -6.39 5.67 13.95
N PHE A 349 -6.94 6.23 15.02
CA PHE A 349 -8.37 6.11 15.30
C PHE A 349 -9.22 6.99 14.40
N PHE A 350 -8.70 8.10 13.88
CA PHE A 350 -9.39 8.94 12.91
C PHE A 350 -9.62 8.18 11.60
N VAL A 351 -8.57 7.66 10.96
CA VAL A 351 -8.74 6.93 9.69
C VAL A 351 -9.49 5.62 9.91
N PHE A 352 -9.28 4.95 11.04
CA PHE A 352 -10.08 3.79 11.41
C PHE A 352 -11.58 4.13 11.50
N PHE A 353 -11.94 5.23 12.17
CA PHE A 353 -13.32 5.69 12.28
C PHE A 353 -13.96 5.98 10.91
N LEU A 354 -13.22 6.62 10.01
CA LEU A 354 -13.67 6.89 8.64
C LEU A 354 -13.88 5.61 7.80
N SER A 355 -13.18 4.53 8.14
CA SER A 355 -13.28 3.23 7.46
C SER A 355 -14.51 2.42 7.90
N ILE A 356 -15.23 2.87 8.93
CA ILE A 356 -16.36 2.16 9.55
C ILE A 356 -17.68 2.87 9.22
N GLY A 357 -18.68 2.08 8.85
CA GLY A 357 -20.03 2.52 8.50
C GLY A 357 -20.02 3.57 7.42
N SER A 358 -20.81 4.63 7.64
CA SER A 358 -20.96 5.77 6.75
C SER A 358 -20.22 7.01 7.26
N ASN A 359 -19.31 6.88 8.23
CA ASN A 359 -18.67 8.00 8.92
C ASN A 359 -17.89 8.94 7.99
N TYR A 360 -17.39 8.44 6.86
CA TYR A 360 -16.67 9.26 5.89
C TYR A 360 -17.54 10.36 5.25
N TRP A 361 -18.86 10.26 5.30
CA TRP A 361 -19.76 11.35 4.88
C TRP A 361 -19.47 12.68 5.56
N LEU A 362 -18.95 12.66 6.81
CA LEU A 362 -18.55 13.87 7.54
C LEU A 362 -17.47 14.66 6.82
N ILE A 363 -16.55 13.98 6.13
CA ILE A 363 -15.47 14.61 5.37
C ILE A 363 -15.89 14.84 3.93
N ARG A 364 -16.60 13.87 3.35
CA ARG A 364 -17.04 13.94 1.95
C ARG A 364 -17.94 15.15 1.69
N ASN A 365 -18.78 15.53 2.65
CA ASN A 365 -19.66 16.71 2.56
C ASN A 365 -18.94 18.07 2.64
N SER A 366 -17.61 18.10 2.72
CA SER A 366 -16.84 19.35 2.70
C SER A 366 -16.71 19.99 1.32
N GLU A 367 -17.24 19.35 0.26
CA GLU A 367 -17.12 19.77 -1.15
C GLU A 367 -15.68 19.86 -1.67
N PHE A 368 -14.68 19.45 -0.88
CA PHE A 368 -13.30 19.43 -1.32
C PHE A 368 -13.10 18.27 -2.33
N PRO A 369 -12.74 18.54 -3.60
CA PRO A 369 -12.77 17.53 -4.66
C PRO A 369 -11.95 16.27 -4.35
N LEU A 370 -10.82 16.43 -3.64
CA LEU A 370 -9.97 15.30 -3.25
C LEU A 370 -10.71 14.28 -2.37
N PHE A 371 -11.60 14.74 -1.49
CA PHE A 371 -12.40 13.86 -0.62
C PHE A 371 -13.63 13.29 -1.31
N GLY A 372 -14.10 13.94 -2.38
CA GLY A 372 -15.17 13.41 -3.23
C GLY A 372 -14.76 12.16 -4.02
N SER A 373 -13.45 11.93 -4.19
CA SER A 373 -12.90 10.80 -4.96
C SER A 373 -13.00 9.43 -4.27
N GLU A 374 -13.20 9.42 -2.96
CA GLU A 374 -13.25 8.18 -2.16
C GLU A 374 -14.69 7.72 -1.95
N ARG A 375 -15.00 6.52 -2.43
CA ARG A 375 -16.31 5.88 -2.27
C ARG A 375 -16.27 4.59 -1.46
N VAL A 376 -15.20 3.81 -1.54
CA VAL A 376 -15.02 2.56 -0.79
C VAL A 376 -14.06 2.80 0.36
N THR A 377 -14.57 3.31 1.47
CA THR A 377 -13.77 3.75 2.62
C THR A 377 -13.29 2.59 3.49
N SER A 378 -13.85 1.38 3.34
CA SER A 378 -13.29 0.16 3.93
C SER A 378 -11.82 0.00 3.57
N ARG A 379 -11.44 0.37 2.35
CA ARG A 379 -10.05 0.30 1.87
C ARG A 379 -9.07 1.16 2.69
N MET A 380 -9.55 2.25 3.30
CA MET A 380 -8.73 3.14 4.12
C MET A 380 -8.14 2.45 5.35
N VAL A 381 -8.77 1.35 5.81
CA VAL A 381 -8.34 0.58 6.99
C VAL A 381 -6.92 0.03 6.83
N ALA A 382 -6.44 -0.11 5.60
CA ALA A 382 -5.10 -0.58 5.31
C ALA A 382 -4.02 0.30 5.93
N VAL A 383 -4.21 1.62 6.00
CA VAL A 383 -3.23 2.52 6.62
C VAL A 383 -3.10 2.26 8.14
N PRO A 384 -4.17 2.40 8.96
CA PRO A 384 -4.05 2.17 10.39
C PRO A 384 -3.70 0.72 10.74
N LEU A 385 -4.23 -0.29 10.05
CA LEU A 385 -3.92 -1.68 10.39
C LEU A 385 -2.48 -2.08 10.04
N THR A 386 -1.94 -1.64 8.90
CA THR A 386 -0.52 -1.88 8.61
C THR A 386 0.39 -1.12 9.56
N PHE A 387 0.01 0.09 9.99
CA PHE A 387 0.72 0.80 11.03
C PHE A 387 0.71 0.04 12.37
N LEU A 388 -0.44 -0.55 12.73
CA LEU A 388 -0.57 -1.40 13.91
C LEU A 388 0.24 -2.70 13.79
N ILE A 389 0.36 -3.29 12.60
CA ILE A 389 1.28 -4.42 12.35
C ILE A 389 2.72 -4.02 12.68
N VAL A 390 3.17 -2.84 12.25
CA VAL A 390 4.50 -2.31 12.58
C VAL A 390 4.66 -2.10 14.09
N PHE A 391 3.65 -1.54 14.76
CA PHE A 391 3.65 -1.39 16.21
C PHE A 391 3.77 -2.73 16.92
N SER A 392 3.00 -3.73 16.48
CA SER A 392 3.02 -5.06 17.07
C SER A 392 4.41 -5.68 17.05
N VAL A 393 5.13 -5.61 15.93
CA VAL A 393 6.49 -6.19 15.86
C VAL A 393 7.51 -5.40 16.66
N ILE A 394 7.39 -4.07 16.74
CA ILE A 394 8.25 -3.24 17.59
C ILE A 394 8.04 -3.59 19.07
N PHE A 395 6.79 -3.67 19.52
CA PHE A 395 6.47 -3.95 20.91
C PHE A 395 6.73 -5.41 21.27
N PHE A 396 6.51 -6.34 20.34
CA PHE A 396 6.94 -7.73 20.47
C PHE A 396 8.46 -7.83 20.61
N GLN A 397 9.25 -7.09 19.81
CA GLN A 397 10.70 -7.08 19.93
C GLN A 397 11.16 -6.55 21.30
N LYS A 398 10.55 -5.46 21.78
CA LYS A 398 10.85 -4.91 23.12
C LYS A 398 10.45 -5.88 24.24
N TRP A 399 9.35 -6.62 24.06
CA TRP A 399 8.91 -7.65 25.00
C TRP A 399 9.85 -8.86 25.01
N LEU A 400 10.25 -9.36 23.84
CA LEU A 400 11.22 -10.46 23.71
C LEU A 400 12.55 -10.12 24.38
N ALA A 401 13.03 -8.88 24.25
CA ALA A 401 14.29 -8.43 24.84
C ALA A 401 14.36 -8.67 26.36
N THR A 402 13.21 -8.65 27.06
CA THR A 402 13.10 -8.92 28.51
C THR A 402 12.64 -10.34 28.84
N HIS A 403 12.32 -11.17 27.84
CA HIS A 403 11.74 -12.50 28.01
C HIS A 403 12.54 -13.54 27.21
N ARG A 404 13.72 -13.87 27.72
CA ARG A 404 14.68 -14.75 27.02
C ARG A 404 14.52 -16.25 27.34
N GLN A 405 13.46 -16.65 28.04
CA GLN A 405 13.29 -18.05 28.44
C GLN A 405 13.01 -18.93 27.21
N ALA A 406 13.61 -20.12 27.15
CA ALA A 406 13.48 -21.05 26.02
C ALA A 406 12.03 -21.34 25.61
N PRO A 407 11.05 -21.56 26.52
CA PRO A 407 9.66 -21.78 26.13
C PRO A 407 9.06 -20.62 25.33
N ILE A 408 9.43 -19.37 25.63
CA ILE A 408 8.94 -18.19 24.92
C ILE A 408 9.53 -18.11 23.52
N LEU A 409 10.81 -18.44 23.37
CA LEU A 409 11.47 -18.50 22.06
C LEU A 409 10.85 -19.59 21.18
N THR A 410 10.62 -20.77 21.75
CA THR A 410 9.92 -21.86 21.06
C THR A 410 8.51 -21.46 20.66
N ALA A 411 7.72 -20.87 21.58
CA ALA A 411 6.38 -20.39 21.28
C ALA A 411 6.37 -19.33 20.17
N SER A 412 7.36 -18.44 20.14
CA SER A 412 7.53 -17.43 19.09
C SER A 412 7.86 -18.05 17.73
N GLY A 413 8.71 -19.08 17.71
CA GLY A 413 9.00 -19.86 16.49
C GLY A 413 7.78 -20.61 15.97
N LEU A 414 7.03 -21.27 16.87
CA LEU A 414 5.77 -21.95 16.52
C LEU A 414 4.73 -20.95 16.01
N PHE A 415 4.58 -19.79 16.66
CA PHE A 415 3.71 -18.71 16.20
C PHE A 415 4.02 -18.32 14.76
N LEU A 416 5.30 -18.10 14.43
CA LEU A 416 5.70 -17.77 13.05
C LEU A 416 5.35 -18.92 12.07
N ALA A 417 5.61 -20.18 12.45
CA ALA A 417 5.28 -21.33 11.61
C ALA A 417 3.76 -21.43 11.31
N PHE A 418 2.91 -21.24 12.33
CA PHE A 418 1.47 -21.24 12.13
C PHE A 418 1.00 -20.03 11.32
N LEU A 419 1.49 -18.83 11.62
CA LEU A 419 1.15 -17.61 10.89
C LEU A 419 1.50 -17.73 9.39
N THR A 420 2.69 -18.25 9.08
CA THR A 420 3.12 -18.44 7.68
C THR A 420 2.27 -19.47 6.96
N SER A 421 1.90 -20.57 7.62
CA SER A 421 0.98 -21.57 7.07
C SER A 421 -0.39 -20.98 6.77
N ASP A 422 -0.94 -20.17 7.70
CA ASP A 422 -2.27 -19.56 7.57
C ASP A 422 -2.32 -18.56 6.40
N LEU A 423 -1.35 -17.65 6.34
CA LEU A 423 -1.23 -16.69 5.24
C LEU A 423 -0.95 -17.36 3.89
N TRP A 424 -0.19 -18.45 3.88
CA TRP A 424 0.03 -19.25 2.67
C TRP A 424 -1.26 -19.89 2.16
N ASN A 425 -2.11 -20.39 3.05
CA ASN A 425 -3.40 -20.94 2.66
C ASN A 425 -4.34 -19.85 2.12
N ASN A 426 -4.38 -18.68 2.77
CA ASN A 426 -5.12 -17.53 2.23
C ASN A 426 -4.58 -17.09 0.86
N LEU A 427 -3.27 -17.08 0.66
CA LEU A 427 -2.68 -16.77 -0.65
C LEU A 427 -3.12 -17.72 -1.75
N LYS A 428 -3.22 -19.02 -1.46
CA LYS A 428 -3.77 -19.99 -2.43
C LYS A 428 -5.22 -19.67 -2.78
N LEU A 429 -6.02 -19.24 -1.80
CA LEU A 429 -7.38 -18.80 -2.08
C LEU A 429 -7.37 -17.63 -3.06
N TRP A 430 -6.50 -16.64 -2.90
CA TRP A 430 -6.48 -15.44 -3.74
C TRP A 430 -5.60 -15.52 -4.99
N ARG A 431 -5.00 -16.67 -5.31
CA ARG A 431 -4.13 -16.81 -6.48
C ARG A 431 -4.89 -16.50 -7.78
N LEU A 432 -4.28 -15.73 -8.68
CA LEU A 432 -4.93 -15.24 -9.91
C LEU A 432 -5.49 -16.36 -10.78
N SER A 433 -4.72 -17.43 -11.00
CA SER A 433 -5.18 -18.57 -11.82
C SER A 433 -6.36 -19.32 -11.21
N ASP A 434 -6.46 -19.34 -9.88
CA ASP A 434 -7.59 -19.99 -9.21
C ASP A 434 -8.81 -19.07 -9.26
N ARG A 435 -8.62 -17.76 -9.15
CA ARG A 435 -9.69 -16.77 -9.19
C ARG A 435 -10.36 -16.64 -10.54
N ALA A 436 -9.61 -16.74 -11.63
CA ALA A 436 -10.19 -16.72 -12.96
C ALA A 436 -11.30 -17.76 -13.16
N ASN A 437 -11.26 -18.90 -12.45
CA ASN A 437 -12.30 -19.93 -12.54
C ASN A 437 -13.65 -19.53 -11.91
N TYR A 438 -13.68 -18.46 -11.12
CA TYR A 438 -14.88 -17.98 -10.43
C TYR A 438 -15.53 -16.79 -11.12
N PHE A 439 -14.82 -16.15 -12.05
CA PHE A 439 -15.38 -15.12 -12.90
C PHE A 439 -15.65 -15.71 -14.28
N GLN A 440 -16.69 -15.21 -14.96
CA GLN A 440 -16.88 -15.54 -16.37
C GLN A 440 -15.77 -14.85 -17.17
N PRO A 441 -14.98 -15.58 -17.99
CA PRO A 441 -14.01 -14.97 -18.87
C PRO A 441 -14.70 -13.96 -19.78
N LEU A 442 -14.16 -12.75 -19.85
CA LEU A 442 -14.67 -11.68 -20.69
C LEU A 442 -13.83 -11.63 -21.97
N GLN A 443 -14.50 -11.47 -23.12
CA GLN A 443 -13.77 -11.20 -24.36
C GLN A 443 -13.06 -9.86 -24.25
N MET A 444 -11.75 -9.90 -24.38
CA MET A 444 -10.89 -8.72 -24.34
C MET A 444 -10.43 -8.39 -25.76
N ASP A 445 -10.96 -7.32 -26.35
CA ASP A 445 -10.40 -6.74 -27.57
C ASP A 445 -9.50 -5.56 -27.20
N LEU A 446 -8.18 -5.77 -27.23
CA LEU A 446 -7.20 -4.70 -26.99
C LEU A 446 -6.86 -3.92 -28.27
N SER A 447 -7.39 -4.31 -29.43
CA SER A 447 -7.07 -3.65 -30.70
C SER A 447 -7.66 -2.24 -30.81
N THR A 448 -8.72 -1.95 -30.06
CA THR A 448 -9.36 -0.63 -29.95
C THR A 448 -8.68 0.29 -28.93
N ASN A 449 -7.81 -0.25 -28.08
CA ASN A 449 -7.14 0.46 -26.99
C ASN A 449 -5.89 1.20 -27.49
N ILE A 450 -6.10 2.13 -28.40
CA ILE A 450 -5.04 2.90 -29.07
C ILE A 450 -5.09 4.39 -28.72
N VAL A 451 -3.93 5.04 -28.83
CA VAL A 451 -3.80 6.49 -28.66
C VAL A 451 -4.43 7.21 -29.85
N ALA A 452 -5.18 8.28 -29.58
CA ALA A 452 -5.91 9.07 -30.57
C ALA A 452 -5.75 10.58 -30.30
N ASN A 453 -4.50 11.03 -30.14
CA ASN A 453 -4.19 12.43 -29.82
C ASN A 453 -4.77 13.40 -30.86
N HIS A 454 -5.42 14.45 -30.38
CA HIS A 454 -5.93 15.56 -31.19
C HIS A 454 -5.64 16.91 -30.52
N ALA A 455 -5.95 18.00 -31.21
CA ALA A 455 -5.81 19.33 -30.64
C ALA A 455 -6.79 19.51 -29.47
N ASP A 456 -6.25 19.80 -28.28
CA ASP A 456 -7.00 20.15 -27.08
C ASP A 456 -6.21 21.20 -26.27
N PRO A 457 -6.29 22.49 -26.65
CA PRO A 457 -5.47 23.54 -26.04
C PRO A 457 -5.67 23.67 -24.54
N LEU A 458 -6.89 23.45 -24.04
CA LEU A 458 -7.21 23.53 -22.62
C LEU A 458 -6.51 22.41 -21.85
N TYR A 459 -6.63 21.17 -22.32
CA TYR A 459 -6.01 20.02 -21.68
C TYR A 459 -4.48 20.13 -21.65
N PHE A 460 -3.87 20.50 -22.79
CA PHE A 460 -2.42 20.70 -22.86
C PHE A 460 -1.94 21.85 -21.98
N SER A 461 -2.72 22.93 -21.86
CA SER A 461 -2.39 24.03 -20.95
C SER A 461 -2.39 23.57 -19.49
N VAL A 462 -3.41 22.80 -19.06
CA VAL A 462 -3.49 22.27 -17.69
C VAL A 462 -2.33 21.33 -17.38
N ILE A 463 -2.00 20.40 -18.29
CA ILE A 463 -0.84 19.51 -18.12
C ILE A 463 0.46 20.32 -18.01
N SER A 464 0.65 21.30 -18.90
CA SER A 464 1.88 22.12 -18.94
C SER A 464 2.04 22.95 -17.66
N ILE A 465 0.96 23.54 -17.15
CA ILE A 465 0.94 24.25 -15.87
C ILE A 465 1.27 23.28 -14.73
N GLY A 466 0.61 22.12 -14.68
CA GLY A 466 0.88 21.11 -13.66
C GLY A 466 2.32 20.64 -13.66
N PHE A 467 2.89 20.38 -14.85
CA PHE A 467 4.28 20.01 -15.03
C PHE A 467 5.25 21.11 -14.56
N GLY A 468 4.97 22.38 -14.90
CA GLY A 468 5.75 23.52 -14.44
C GLY A 468 5.77 23.66 -12.91
N ILE A 469 4.61 23.51 -12.26
CA ILE A 469 4.49 23.52 -10.79
C ILE A 469 5.29 22.35 -10.19
N THR A 470 5.12 21.14 -10.73
CA THR A 470 5.84 19.94 -10.29
C THR A 470 7.36 20.14 -10.35
N ILE A 471 7.92 20.64 -11.46
CA ILE A 471 9.36 20.91 -11.59
C ILE A 471 9.81 21.97 -10.60
N PHE A 472 9.08 23.08 -10.48
CA PHE A 472 9.43 24.16 -9.57
C PHE A 472 9.51 23.67 -8.11
N VAL A 473 8.50 22.90 -7.67
CA VAL A 473 8.48 22.35 -6.31
C VAL A 473 9.56 21.30 -6.10
N ALA A 474 9.83 20.45 -7.09
CA ALA A 474 10.94 19.49 -7.03
C ALA A 474 12.28 20.21 -6.85
N ALA A 475 12.56 21.25 -7.66
CA ALA A 475 13.76 22.06 -7.56
C ALA A 475 13.86 22.77 -6.20
N PHE A 476 12.75 23.35 -5.71
CA PHE A 476 12.68 23.97 -4.39
C PHE A 476 13.03 22.97 -3.27
N LEU A 477 12.39 21.80 -3.25
CA LEU A 477 12.63 20.76 -2.25
C LEU A 477 14.10 20.28 -2.28
N LEU A 478 14.68 20.10 -3.46
CA LEU A 478 16.08 19.73 -3.62
C LEU A 478 17.03 20.80 -3.06
N VAL A 479 16.82 22.07 -3.42
CA VAL A 479 17.64 23.19 -2.93
C VAL A 479 17.53 23.34 -1.42
N MET A 480 16.33 23.27 -0.86
CA MET A 480 16.12 23.41 0.59
C MET A 480 16.71 22.22 1.36
N SER A 481 16.53 21.00 0.86
CA SER A 481 17.15 19.80 1.44
C SER A 481 18.67 19.84 1.38
N TRP A 482 19.25 20.44 0.33
CA TRP A 482 20.69 20.61 0.22
C TRP A 482 21.23 21.70 1.15
N ARG A 483 20.52 22.82 1.30
CA ARG A 483 20.88 23.91 2.22
C ARG A 483 20.88 23.47 3.67
N GLU A 484 19.92 22.66 4.08
CA GLU A 484 19.84 22.10 5.44
C GLU A 484 21.06 21.23 5.82
N LYS A 485 21.76 20.63 4.84
CA LYS A 485 22.99 19.88 5.10
C LYS A 485 24.20 20.76 5.38
N LYS A 486 24.15 22.06 5.07
CA LYS A 486 25.24 22.97 5.35
C LYS A 486 25.09 23.47 6.80
N PRO A 487 26.08 23.23 7.68
CA PRO A 487 26.04 23.68 9.06
C PRO A 487 25.96 25.20 9.19
#